data_AF-A0A8I3A7Y3-F1
#
_entry.id   AF-A0A8I3A7Y3-F1
#
_cell.length_a   1.000
_cell.length_b   1.000
_cell.length_c   1.000
_cell.angle_alpha   90.00
_cell.angle_beta   90.00
_cell.angle_gamma   90.00
#
_symmetry.space_group_name_H-M   'P 1'
#
loop_
_entity.id
_entity.type
_entity.pdbx_description
1 polymer ?
#
loop_
_entity_poly.entity_id
_entity_poly.type
_entity_poly.pdbx_seq_one_letter_code
_entity_poly.pdbx_strand_id
1 'polypeptide(L)'
;MQRATPNSRKRAACRKMLEGLVFLSLYGFVPILRLYNVNTLFTKPNRIAVFQFYGFVERFKFYAIWTLTEGANILTGLDFTGFGEYLWEGAVNVKPLEIELSSNFKAVLDSWNINTNICLMEYVYKRVTPRAGSQASAVLL
;
A
#
# COMPACT_ATOMS: atom_id res chain seq x y z
N MET A 1 26.91 2.75 13.09
CA MET A 1 26.34 3.72 14.05
C MET A 1 24.85 3.41 14.19
N GLN A 2 24.41 2.86 15.34
CA GLN A 2 22.98 2.69 15.61
C GLN A 2 22.39 4.07 15.95
N ARG A 3 21.42 4.55 15.15
CA ARG A 3 20.74 5.81 15.44
C ARG A 3 19.81 5.59 16.63
N ALA A 4 19.88 6.45 17.64
CA ALA A 4 19.00 6.38 18.80
C ALA A 4 17.54 6.61 18.35
N THR A 5 16.72 5.56 18.40
CA THR A 5 15.31 5.68 18.04
C THR A 5 14.51 6.31 19.18
N PRO A 6 13.60 7.24 18.90
CA PRO A 6 12.87 7.95 19.95
C PRO A 6 11.82 7.09 20.66
N ASN A 7 11.53 7.42 21.93
CA ASN A 7 10.57 6.69 22.77
C ASN A 7 9.11 6.77 22.25
N SER A 8 8.79 7.77 21.43
CA SER A 8 7.48 7.94 20.78
C SER A 8 7.11 6.81 19.82
N ARG A 9 8.09 5.97 19.42
CA ARG A 9 7.90 4.83 18.51
C ARG A 9 6.83 3.84 18.97
N LYS A 10 6.75 3.57 20.28
CA LYS A 10 5.81 2.57 20.84
C LYS A 10 4.36 3.00 20.60
N ARG A 11 4.09 4.30 20.72
CA ARG A 11 2.74 4.86 20.46
C ARG A 11 2.39 4.76 18.98
N ALA A 12 3.32 5.08 18.08
CA ALA A 12 3.11 4.95 16.64
C ALA A 12 2.89 3.48 16.22
N ALA A 13 3.71 2.56 16.73
CA ALA A 13 3.55 1.12 16.49
C ALA A 13 2.21 0.59 17.00
N CYS A 14 1.79 0.96 18.22
CA CYS A 14 0.49 0.56 18.75
C CYS A 14 -0.67 1.12 17.93
N ARG A 15 -0.58 2.36 17.43
CA ARG A 15 -1.61 2.94 16.56
C ARG A 15 -1.76 2.13 15.27
N LYS A 16 -0.65 1.82 14.60
CA LYS A 16 -0.64 0.99 13.38
C LYS A 16 -1.13 -0.44 13.64
N MET A 17 -0.77 -1.01 14.80
CA MET A 17 -1.29 -2.31 15.22
C MET A 17 -2.82 -2.29 15.37
N LEU A 18 -3.37 -1.26 16.03
CA LEU A 18 -4.81 -1.10 16.18
C LEU A 18 -5.51 -0.90 14.83
N GLU A 19 -4.98 -0.03 13.96
CA GLU A 19 -5.49 0.16 12.59
C GLU A 19 -5.50 -1.16 11.81
N GLY A 20 -4.41 -1.94 11.87
CA GLY A 20 -4.31 -3.25 11.23
C GLY A 20 -5.30 -4.28 11.78
N LEU A 21 -5.53 -4.30 13.10
CA LEU A 21 -6.53 -5.17 13.74
C LEU A 21 -7.96 -4.79 13.36
N VAL A 22 -8.25 -3.50 13.17
CA VAL A 22 -9.54 -3.03 12.66
C VAL A 22 -9.76 -3.51 11.22
N PHE A 23 -8.76 -3.39 10.35
CA PHE A 23 -8.89 -3.94 8.98
C PHE A 23 -9.04 -5.47 8.98
N LEU A 24 -8.34 -6.16 9.88
CA LEU A 24 -8.43 -7.62 10.01
C LEU A 24 -9.81 -8.05 10.52
N SER A 25 -10.38 -7.34 11.49
CA SER A 25 -11.72 -7.64 12.01
C SER A 25 -12.78 -7.38 10.93
N LEU A 26 -12.69 -6.25 10.21
CA LEU A 26 -13.56 -5.94 9.06
C LEU A 26 -13.50 -7.04 7.99
N TYR A 27 -12.31 -7.55 7.66
CA TYR A 27 -12.16 -8.70 6.77
C TYR A 27 -12.76 -9.99 7.38
N GLY A 28 -12.64 -10.20 8.68
CA GLY A 28 -13.23 -11.33 9.42
C GLY A 28 -14.76 -11.35 9.44
N PHE A 29 -15.43 -10.23 9.16
CA PHE A 29 -16.90 -10.18 8.98
C PHE A 29 -17.35 -10.61 7.57
N VAL A 30 -16.46 -10.73 6.60
CA VAL A 30 -16.74 -11.09 5.20
C VAL A 30 -17.19 -12.54 5.00
N PRO A 31 -16.64 -13.54 5.71
CA PRO A 31 -17.16 -14.91 5.68
C PRO A 31 -18.66 -14.99 5.99
N ILE A 32 -19.19 -14.10 6.84
CA ILE A 32 -20.63 -14.01 7.16
C ILE A 32 -21.44 -13.62 5.92
N LEU A 33 -20.88 -12.75 5.06
CA LEU A 33 -21.48 -12.37 3.78
C LEU A 33 -21.31 -13.45 2.70
N ARG A 34 -20.20 -14.21 2.73
CA ARG A 34 -19.95 -15.36 1.83
C ARG A 34 -20.85 -16.58 2.10
N LEU A 35 -21.58 -16.62 3.21
CA LEU A 35 -22.61 -17.64 3.46
C LEU A 35 -23.81 -17.50 2.50
N TYR A 36 -23.98 -16.34 1.86
CA TYR A 36 -24.90 -16.21 0.74
C TYR A 36 -24.28 -16.81 -0.52
N ASN A 37 -25.02 -17.70 -1.19
CA ASN A 37 -24.58 -18.39 -2.40
C ASN A 37 -24.13 -17.37 -3.46
N VAL A 38 -22.81 -17.23 -3.65
CA VAL A 38 -22.24 -16.24 -4.58
C VAL A 38 -22.81 -16.36 -5.99
N ASN A 39 -23.27 -17.56 -6.38
CA ASN A 39 -23.87 -17.80 -7.70
C ASN A 39 -25.26 -17.18 -7.84
N THR A 40 -26.02 -17.00 -6.74
CA THR A 40 -27.33 -16.32 -6.78
C THR A 40 -27.16 -14.80 -6.84
N LEU A 41 -26.15 -14.27 -6.15
CA LEU A 41 -25.79 -12.84 -6.19
C LEU A 41 -25.14 -12.45 -7.53
N PHE A 42 -24.37 -13.34 -8.15
CA PHE A 42 -23.67 -13.10 -9.42
C PHE A 42 -24.55 -13.27 -10.68
N THR A 43 -25.79 -12.80 -10.60
CA THR A 43 -26.76 -12.77 -11.71
C THR A 43 -26.64 -11.49 -12.54
N LYS A 44 -27.08 -11.52 -13.81
CA LYS A 44 -26.67 -10.56 -14.86
C LYS A 44 -27.01 -9.07 -14.66
N PRO A 45 -27.90 -8.58 -13.78
CA PRO A 45 -27.87 -7.14 -13.48
C PRO A 45 -26.84 -6.79 -12.39
N ASN A 46 -26.55 -7.70 -11.46
CA ASN A 46 -25.80 -7.40 -10.23
C ASN A 46 -24.32 -7.75 -10.28
N ARG A 47 -23.83 -8.38 -11.37
CA ARG A 47 -22.44 -8.85 -11.48
C ARG A 47 -21.40 -7.77 -11.21
N ILE A 48 -21.58 -6.58 -11.77
CA ILE A 48 -20.62 -5.48 -11.61
C ILE A 48 -20.63 -4.99 -10.16
N ALA A 49 -21.80 -4.77 -9.57
CA ALA A 49 -21.92 -4.34 -8.19
C ALA A 49 -21.33 -5.35 -7.20
N VAL A 50 -21.61 -6.64 -7.42
CA VAL A 50 -21.04 -7.73 -6.64
C VAL A 50 -19.53 -7.77 -6.81
N PHE A 51 -19.01 -7.68 -8.03
CA PHE A 51 -17.56 -7.66 -8.27
C PHE A 51 -16.87 -6.49 -7.58
N GLN A 52 -17.44 -5.27 -7.65
CA GLN A 52 -16.89 -4.09 -7.00
C GLN A 52 -16.90 -4.23 -5.47
N PHE A 53 -18.01 -4.73 -4.91
CA PHE A 53 -18.12 -4.95 -3.46
C PHE A 53 -17.14 -6.01 -2.95
N TYR A 54 -17.10 -7.18 -3.59
CA TYR A 54 -16.15 -8.24 -3.22
C TYR A 54 -14.70 -7.81 -3.46
N GLY A 55 -14.43 -7.07 -4.53
CA GLY A 55 -13.10 -6.52 -4.82
C GLY A 55 -12.63 -5.53 -3.75
N PHE A 56 -13.51 -4.63 -3.31
CA PHE A 56 -13.25 -3.71 -2.19
C PHE A 56 -12.96 -4.47 -0.89
N VAL A 57 -13.81 -5.45 -0.59
CA VAL A 57 -13.69 -6.27 0.61
C VAL A 57 -12.39 -7.08 0.66
N GLU A 58 -11.98 -7.65 -0.48
CA GLU A 58 -10.72 -8.40 -0.60
C GLU A 58 -9.48 -7.52 -0.40
N ARG A 59 -9.57 -6.19 -0.53
CA ARG A 59 -8.44 -5.28 -0.26
C ARG A 59 -8.14 -5.15 1.23
N PHE A 60 -9.14 -5.26 2.11
CA PHE A 60 -8.95 -5.11 3.56
C PHE A 60 -7.95 -6.11 4.14
N LYS A 61 -7.86 -7.33 3.59
CA LYS A 61 -6.85 -8.31 4.04
C LYS A 61 -5.42 -7.79 3.83
N PHE A 62 -5.20 -7.09 2.72
CA PHE A 62 -3.90 -6.52 2.39
C PHE A 62 -3.64 -5.28 3.23
N TYR A 63 -4.64 -4.42 3.43
CA TYR A 63 -4.53 -3.26 4.34
C TYR A 63 -4.15 -3.72 5.75
N ALA A 64 -4.76 -4.79 6.26
CA ALA A 64 -4.44 -5.36 7.57
C ALA A 64 -2.97 -5.82 7.65
N ILE A 65 -2.54 -6.71 6.76
CA ILE A 65 -1.19 -7.30 6.81
C ILE A 65 -0.11 -6.22 6.63
N TRP A 66 -0.30 -5.29 5.68
CA TRP A 66 0.66 -4.23 5.43
C TRP A 66 0.76 -3.25 6.61
N THR A 67 -0.36 -2.85 7.20
CA THR A 67 -0.36 -1.94 8.36
C THR A 67 0.24 -2.58 9.61
N LEU A 68 -0.01 -3.89 9.83
CA LEU A 68 0.61 -4.65 10.92
C LEU A 68 2.13 -4.77 10.74
N THR A 69 2.58 -5.02 9.51
CA THR A 69 4.00 -5.11 9.17
C THR A 69 4.70 -3.76 9.35
N GLU A 70 4.05 -2.67 8.95
CA GLU A 70 4.52 -1.31 9.22
C GLU A 70 4.67 -1.07 10.74
N GLY A 71 3.65 -1.42 11.53
CA GLY A 71 3.73 -1.35 12.99
C GLY A 71 4.91 -2.14 13.59
N ALA A 72 5.22 -3.32 13.05
CA ALA A 72 6.37 -4.12 13.46
C ALA A 72 7.72 -3.47 13.08
N ASN A 73 7.80 -2.86 11.90
CA ASN A 73 9.00 -2.15 11.44
C ASN A 73 9.26 -0.87 12.24
N ILE A 74 8.21 -0.16 12.65
CA ILE A 74 8.29 0.97 13.59
C ILE A 74 8.79 0.50 14.95
N LEU A 75 8.28 -0.64 15.44
CA LEU A 75 8.68 -1.19 16.73
C LEU A 75 10.15 -1.60 16.77
N THR A 76 10.69 -2.15 15.67
CA THR A 76 12.09 -2.52 15.54
C THR A 76 13.01 -1.33 15.24
N GLY A 77 12.45 -0.23 14.75
CA GLY A 77 13.19 0.99 14.40
C GLY A 77 13.78 0.98 12.99
N LEU A 78 13.42 0.00 12.16
CA LEU A 78 13.80 -0.07 10.74
C LEU A 78 13.10 1.01 9.91
N ASP A 79 11.93 1.46 10.37
CA ASP A 79 11.07 2.42 9.68
C ASP A 79 11.47 3.90 9.92
N PHE A 80 12.70 4.14 10.39
CA PHE A 80 13.15 5.49 10.74
C PHE A 80 13.84 6.19 9.56
N THR A 81 13.11 7.08 8.88
CA THR A 81 13.58 7.79 7.68
C THR A 81 14.47 9.00 7.98
N GLY A 82 14.53 9.47 9.23
CA GLY A 82 15.60 10.36 9.73
C GLY A 82 15.60 11.83 9.26
N PHE A 83 14.58 12.31 8.55
CA PHE A 83 14.44 13.72 8.16
C PHE A 83 13.21 14.35 8.84
N GLY A 84 13.41 15.13 9.92
CA GLY A 84 12.35 15.93 10.58
C GLY A 84 11.68 15.30 11.82
N GLU A 85 10.54 15.88 12.24
CA GLU A 85 9.71 15.39 13.37
C GLU A 85 9.23 13.96 13.10
N TYR A 86 9.77 12.98 13.82
CA TYR A 86 9.18 11.64 14.05
C TYR A 86 8.41 11.00 12.88
N LEU A 87 8.91 11.10 11.65
CA LEU A 87 8.25 10.56 10.47
C LEU A 87 8.56 9.06 10.35
N TRP A 88 7.53 8.23 10.45
CA TRP A 88 7.60 6.77 10.36
C TRP A 88 7.02 6.34 9.01
N GLU A 89 7.75 6.62 7.93
CA GLU A 89 7.25 6.45 6.55
C GLU A 89 8.15 5.58 5.65
N GLY A 90 9.27 5.06 6.17
CA GLY A 90 10.23 4.30 5.38
C GLY A 90 9.74 2.93 4.88
N ALA A 91 8.76 2.32 5.54
CA ALA A 91 8.23 0.99 5.25
C ALA A 91 6.74 1.02 4.88
N VAL A 92 6.19 2.20 4.58
CA VAL A 92 4.80 2.36 4.15
C VAL A 92 4.62 1.71 2.78
N ASN A 93 3.86 0.62 2.73
CA ASN A 93 3.56 -0.07 1.48
C ASN A 93 2.18 0.23 0.91
N VAL A 94 1.25 0.72 1.72
CA VAL A 94 -0.12 0.97 1.29
C VAL A 94 -0.69 2.21 1.96
N LYS A 95 -1.44 3.01 1.20
CA LYS A 95 -2.19 4.16 1.72
C LYS A 95 -3.68 3.99 1.41
N PRO A 96 -4.47 3.36 2.31
CA PRO A 96 -5.85 2.96 2.02
C PRO A 96 -6.75 4.11 1.57
N LEU A 97 -6.63 5.29 2.18
CA LEU A 97 -7.45 6.46 1.81
C LEU A 97 -7.14 6.97 0.40
N GLU A 98 -5.86 7.00 0.02
CA GLU A 98 -5.46 7.43 -1.33
C GLU A 98 -5.93 6.43 -2.38
N ILE A 99 -5.96 5.13 -2.06
CA ILE A 99 -6.41 4.07 -2.98
C ILE A 99 -7.93 4.12 -3.22
N GLU A 100 -8.72 4.32 -2.17
CA GLU A 100 -10.18 4.28 -2.30
C GLU A 100 -10.76 5.61 -2.81
N LEU A 101 -10.09 6.74 -2.58
CA LEU A 101 -10.54 8.08 -2.99
C LEU A 101 -9.80 8.64 -4.21
N SER A 102 -8.88 7.90 -4.82
CA SER A 102 -8.15 8.37 -6.00
C SER A 102 -9.08 8.61 -7.19
N SER A 103 -8.85 9.72 -7.90
CA SER A 103 -9.54 10.06 -9.14
C SER A 103 -8.89 9.48 -10.40
N ASN A 104 -7.66 8.97 -10.30
CA ASN A 104 -6.90 8.43 -11.42
C ASN A 104 -6.27 7.07 -11.09
N PHE A 105 -6.08 6.25 -12.12
CA PHE A 105 -5.50 4.91 -11.95
C PHE A 105 -4.01 4.97 -11.56
N LYS A 106 -3.31 6.04 -11.97
CA LYS A 106 -1.91 6.25 -11.60
C LYS A 106 -1.74 6.40 -10.09
N ALA A 107 -2.59 7.17 -9.41
CA ALA A 107 -2.53 7.33 -7.96
C ALA A 107 -2.87 6.02 -7.24
N VAL A 108 -3.86 5.25 -7.73
CA VAL A 108 -4.13 3.90 -7.18
C VAL A 108 -2.86 3.06 -7.18
N LEU A 109 -2.17 3.01 -8.33
CA LEU A 109 -0.94 2.24 -8.45
C LEU A 109 0.15 2.81 -7.57
N ASP A 110 0.40 4.12 -7.61
CA ASP A 110 1.47 4.77 -6.84
C ASP A 110 1.28 4.57 -5.32
N SER A 111 0.03 4.54 -4.83
CA SER A 111 -0.31 4.36 -3.41
C SER A 111 -0.45 2.89 -2.97
N TRP A 112 -0.46 1.95 -3.93
CA TRP A 112 -0.52 0.50 -3.70
C TRP A 112 0.85 -0.16 -3.94
N ASN A 113 1.41 -0.80 -2.93
CA ASN A 113 2.72 -1.46 -2.99
C ASN A 113 3.86 -0.50 -3.35
N ILE A 114 3.92 0.62 -2.61
CA ILE A 114 4.81 1.76 -2.84
C ILE A 114 6.28 1.34 -3.02
N ASN A 115 6.82 0.50 -2.12
CA ASN A 115 8.23 0.10 -2.22
C ASN A 115 8.53 -0.73 -3.47
N THR A 116 7.58 -1.56 -3.93
CA THR A 116 7.75 -2.30 -5.18
C THR A 116 7.72 -1.36 -6.37
N ASN A 117 6.84 -0.36 -6.39
CA ASN A 117 6.82 0.65 -7.45
C ASN A 117 8.11 1.45 -7.51
N ILE A 118 8.66 1.85 -6.36
CA ILE A 118 9.97 2.52 -6.29
C ILE A 118 11.06 1.60 -6.85
N CYS A 119 11.07 0.33 -6.45
CA CYS A 119 12.03 -0.65 -6.96
C CYS A 119 11.93 -0.79 -8.49
N LEU A 120 10.74 -0.97 -9.04
CA LEU A 120 10.52 -1.07 -10.48
C LEU A 120 10.92 0.23 -11.21
N MET A 121 10.64 1.38 -10.61
CA MET A 121 11.02 2.68 -11.16
C MET A 121 12.55 2.83 -11.24
N GLU A 122 13.26 2.57 -10.15
CA GLU A 122 14.72 2.74 -10.05
C GLU A 122 15.50 1.68 -10.83
N TYR A 123 15.05 0.43 -10.77
CA TYR A 123 15.80 -0.70 -11.32
C TYR A 123 15.39 -1.09 -12.73
N VAL A 124 14.16 -0.80 -13.16
CA VAL A 124 13.68 -1.17 -14.50
C VAL A 124 13.46 0.08 -15.35
N TYR A 125 12.52 0.94 -14.96
CA TYR A 125 12.05 2.03 -15.82
C TYR A 125 13.17 3.01 -16.21
N LYS A 126 13.94 3.48 -15.22
CA LYS A 126 15.07 4.39 -15.44
C LYS A 126 16.23 3.76 -16.22
N ARG A 127 16.30 2.43 -16.27
CA ARG A 127 17.36 1.70 -16.98
C ARG A 127 16.97 1.34 -18.41
N VAL A 128 15.69 1.14 -18.68
CA VAL A 128 15.17 0.76 -20.00
C VAL A 128 14.90 1.98 -20.87
N THR A 129 14.50 3.11 -20.28
CA THR A 129 14.22 4.33 -21.04
C THR A 129 15.53 5.07 -21.33
N PRO A 130 15.95 5.24 -22.60
CA PRO A 130 17.12 6.05 -22.93
C PRO A 130 16.90 7.46 -22.39
N ARG A 131 17.92 8.07 -21.78
CA ARG A 131 17.84 9.49 -21.36
C ARG A 131 17.43 10.32 -22.57
N ALA A 132 16.29 10.99 -22.49
CA ALA A 132 15.73 11.85 -23.54
C ALA A 132 16.59 13.12 -23.85
N GLY A 133 17.88 13.09 -23.52
CA GLY A 133 18.88 14.10 -23.87
C GLY A 133 20.21 13.53 -24.39
N SER A 134 20.35 12.21 -24.57
CA SER A 134 21.59 11.58 -25.07
C SER A 134 21.58 11.30 -26.58
N GLN A 135 20.47 11.54 -27.27
CA GLN A 135 20.35 11.31 -28.72
C GLN A 135 20.54 12.59 -29.56
N ALA A 136 20.77 13.75 -28.93
CA ALA A 136 21.00 15.02 -29.65
C ALA A 136 22.48 15.29 -29.99
N SER A 137 23.43 14.57 -29.38
CA SER A 137 24.87 14.80 -29.61
C SER A 137 25.55 13.72 -30.47
N ALA A 138 24.80 12.72 -30.96
CA ALA A 138 25.36 11.59 -31.72
C ALA A 138 25.14 11.69 -33.25
N VAL A 139 24.62 12.82 -33.76
CA VAL A 139 24.26 13.00 -35.19
C VAL A 139 24.94 14.26 -35.80
N LEU A 140 26.05 14.74 -35.22
CA LEU A 140 26.84 15.85 -35.80
C LEU A 140 28.34 15.54 -35.88
N LEU A 141 28.68 14.33 -36.35
CA LEU A 141 29.91 14.00 -37.08
C LEU A 141 29.53 13.12 -38.26
#